data_AF-A0A9C6XUH9-F1
#
_entry.id   AF-A0A9C6XUH9-F1
#
_cell.length_a   1.000
_cell.length_b   1.000
_cell.length_c   1.000
_cell.angle_alpha   90.00
_cell.angle_beta   90.00
_cell.angle_gamma   90.00
#
_symmetry.space_group_name_H-M   'P 1'
#
loop_
_entity.id
_entity.type
_entity.pdbx_description
1 polymer ?
#
loop_
_entity_poly.entity_id
_entity_poly.type
_entity_poly.pdbx_seq_one_letter_code
_entity_poly.pdbx_strand_id
1 'polypeptide(L)'
;MLNKNPDPLEKQVKYAELKLAGFVAAHDESFLKMDHLTDVLKDIFPDSKIAKGLSLKRTKTRGLVVNVIGEAEKEELVATLKTTKFSILTDESTDISAVKTAAIMVQYYCPVAKGIVVRHWELDDIFTEDDPEVDGYF
;
A
#
# COMPACT_ATOMS: atom_id res chain seq x y z
N MET A 1 1.51 7.05 31.03
CA MET A 1 1.11 5.86 30.25
C MET A 1 2.32 4.93 30.22
N LEU A 2 2.18 3.69 30.67
CA LEU A 2 3.31 2.75 30.77
C LEU A 2 3.82 2.43 29.36
N ASN A 3 5.03 2.87 29.05
CA ASN A 3 5.75 2.53 27.83
C ASN A 3 6.23 1.07 27.94
N LYS A 4 5.32 0.14 27.67
CA LYS A 4 5.62 -1.30 27.72
C LYS A 4 6.33 -1.64 26.42
N ASN A 5 7.64 -1.90 26.48
CA ASN A 5 8.37 -2.42 25.34
C ASN A 5 7.64 -3.69 24.86
N PRO A 6 7.31 -3.78 23.55
CA PRO A 6 6.60 -4.93 23.02
C PRO A 6 7.43 -6.20 23.26
N ASP A 7 6.74 -7.29 23.61
CA ASP A 7 7.36 -8.60 23.76
C ASP A 7 8.17 -8.93 22.49
N PRO A 8 9.43 -9.40 22.60
CA PRO A 8 10.22 -9.83 21.45
C PRO A 8 9.46 -10.74 20.48
N LEU A 9 8.61 -11.63 20.98
CA LEU A 9 7.78 -12.49 20.13
C LEU A 9 6.71 -11.68 19.37
N GLU A 10 6.04 -10.74 20.03
CA GLU A 10 5.04 -9.87 19.41
C GLU A 10 5.66 -9.06 18.26
N LYS A 11 6.87 -8.55 18.44
CA LYS A 11 7.61 -7.84 17.39
C LYS A 11 7.90 -8.75 16.19
N GLN A 12 8.28 -10.00 16.42
CA GLN A 12 8.54 -10.98 15.37
C GLN A 12 7.26 -11.35 14.61
N VAL A 13 6.14 -11.52 15.31
CA VAL A 13 4.82 -11.76 14.69
C VAL A 13 4.44 -10.59 13.79
N LYS A 14 4.49 -9.34 14.29
CA LYS A 14 4.19 -8.14 13.49
C LYS A 14 5.09 -8.03 12.27
N TYR A 15 6.38 -8.33 12.41
CA TYR A 15 7.32 -8.34 11.28
C TYR A 15 6.94 -9.39 10.23
N ALA A 16 6.57 -10.61 10.65
CA ALA A 16 6.11 -11.64 9.73
C ALA A 16 4.83 -11.25 9.00
N GLU A 17 3.86 -10.66 9.71
CA GLU A 17 2.62 -10.15 9.10
C GLU A 17 2.89 -9.04 8.09
N LEU A 18 3.80 -8.10 8.39
CA LEU A 18 4.17 -7.04 7.46
C LEU A 18 4.84 -7.59 6.19
N LYS A 19 5.70 -8.62 6.33
CA LYS A 19 6.32 -9.29 5.19
C LYS A 19 5.30 -10.02 4.32
N LEU A 20 4.33 -10.72 4.93
CA LEU A 20 3.26 -11.39 4.19
C LEU A 20 2.35 -10.38 3.47
N ALA A 21 1.97 -9.29 4.14
CA ALA A 21 1.18 -8.23 3.53
C ALA A 21 1.91 -7.58 2.33
N GLY A 22 3.20 -7.29 2.48
CA GLY A 22 4.04 -6.79 1.40
C GLY A 22 4.19 -7.78 0.24
N PHE A 23 4.33 -9.07 0.53
CA PHE A 23 4.36 -10.12 -0.50
C PHE A 23 3.07 -10.14 -1.32
N VAL A 24 1.91 -10.12 -0.65
CA VAL A 24 0.61 -10.12 -1.33
C VAL A 24 0.46 -8.89 -2.23
N ALA A 25 0.83 -7.70 -1.73
CA ALA A 25 0.80 -6.47 -2.52
C ALA A 25 1.76 -6.50 -3.72
N ALA A 26 2.98 -7.01 -3.54
CA ALA A 26 4.02 -7.03 -4.59
C ALA A 26 3.72 -7.98 -5.75
N HIS A 27 2.85 -8.98 -5.53
CA HIS A 27 2.49 -9.99 -6.52
C HIS A 27 1.07 -9.85 -7.07
N ASP A 28 0.39 -8.72 -6.81
CA ASP A 28 -1.00 -8.49 -7.20
C ASP A 28 -1.94 -9.62 -6.73
N GLU A 29 -1.69 -10.09 -5.51
CA GLU A 29 -2.45 -11.19 -4.93
C GLU A 29 -3.66 -10.70 -4.15
N SER A 30 -4.78 -11.41 -4.27
CA SER A 30 -5.99 -11.05 -3.55
C SER A 30 -5.80 -11.13 -2.04
N PHE A 31 -6.16 -10.08 -1.31
CA PHE A 31 -6.17 -10.08 0.16
C PHE A 31 -7.07 -11.18 0.76
N LEU A 32 -8.03 -11.71 0.00
CA LEU A 32 -8.86 -12.85 0.42
C LEU A 32 -8.03 -14.12 0.64
N LYS A 33 -6.92 -14.30 -0.08
CA LYS A 33 -6.06 -15.48 0.08
C LYS A 33 -5.46 -15.57 1.48
N MET A 34 -5.28 -14.43 2.17
CA MET A 34 -4.77 -14.40 3.54
C MET A 34 -5.72 -15.05 4.55
N ASP A 35 -7.03 -15.10 4.26
CA ASP A 35 -7.99 -15.75 5.15
C ASP A 35 -7.69 -17.24 5.31
N HIS A 36 -7.16 -17.90 4.29
CA HIS A 36 -6.79 -19.32 4.35
C HIS A 36 -5.29 -19.53 4.53
N LEU A 37 -4.45 -18.71 3.90
CA LEU A 37 -3.00 -18.86 3.96
C LEU A 37 -2.48 -18.79 5.40
N THR A 38 -3.03 -17.91 6.24
CA THR A 38 -2.63 -17.83 7.65
C THR A 38 -2.93 -19.10 8.43
N ASP A 39 -4.01 -19.81 8.11
CA ASP A 39 -4.35 -21.07 8.78
C ASP A 39 -3.43 -22.20 8.29
N VAL A 40 -3.13 -22.23 6.98
CA VAL A 40 -2.14 -23.16 6.40
C VAL A 40 -0.76 -22.95 7.04
N LEU A 41 -0.29 -21.71 7.19
CA LEU A 41 1.00 -21.42 7.83
C LEU A 41 1.07 -21.89 9.28
N LYS A 42 -0.05 -21.84 10.02
CA LYS A 42 -0.12 -22.37 11.39
C LYS A 42 -0.06 -23.89 11.44
N ASP A 43 -0.69 -24.54 10.47
CA ASP A 43 -0.76 -26.00 10.36
C ASP A 43 0.58 -26.60 9.96
N ILE A 44 1.22 -26.07 8.92
CA ILE A 44 2.48 -26.62 8.39
C ILE A 44 3.71 -26.26 9.26
N PHE A 45 3.59 -25.27 10.14
CA PHE A 45 4.64 -24.87 11.10
C PHE A 45 4.16 -24.97 12.56
N PRO A 46 3.81 -26.17 13.05
CA PRO A 46 3.16 -26.36 14.35
C PRO A 46 4.10 -26.10 15.54
N ASP A 47 5.41 -26.02 15.34
CA ASP A 47 6.42 -25.69 16.35
C ASP A 47 6.73 -24.18 16.42
N SER A 48 6.39 -23.43 15.38
CA SER A 48 6.66 -22.01 15.28
C SER A 48 5.70 -21.17 16.12
N LYS A 49 6.23 -20.55 17.18
CA LYS A 49 5.49 -19.55 17.98
C LYS A 49 5.07 -18.34 17.15
N ILE A 50 5.87 -17.96 16.15
CA ILE A 50 5.57 -16.86 15.23
C ILE A 50 4.36 -17.22 14.36
N ALA A 51 4.37 -18.40 13.74
CA ALA A 51 3.27 -18.86 12.90
C ALA A 51 1.95 -18.94 13.68
N LYS A 52 2.00 -19.53 14.89
CA LYS A 52 0.85 -19.57 15.81
C LYS A 52 0.30 -18.19 16.16
N GLY A 53 1.19 -17.20 16.32
CA GLY A 53 0.84 -15.82 16.62
C GLY A 53 0.25 -15.03 15.45
N LEU A 54 0.35 -15.51 14.20
CA LEU A 54 -0.20 -14.82 13.05
C LEU A 54 -1.71 -14.63 13.20
N SER A 55 -2.19 -13.41 12.97
CA SER A 55 -3.61 -13.06 12.97
C SER A 55 -3.99 -12.30 11.70
N LEU A 56 -3.17 -12.48 10.65
CA LEU A 56 -3.35 -11.83 9.36
C LEU A 56 -4.53 -12.46 8.62
N LYS A 57 -5.48 -11.62 8.24
CA LYS A 57 -6.70 -11.95 7.48
C LYS A 57 -6.95 -10.79 6.51
N ARG A 58 -7.97 -10.86 5.66
CA ARG A 58 -8.24 -9.85 4.61
C ARG A 58 -8.12 -8.40 5.09
N THR A 59 -8.90 -8.03 6.11
CA THR A 59 -8.99 -6.63 6.57
C THR A 59 -7.68 -6.14 7.17
N LYS A 60 -7.00 -6.97 7.96
CA LYS A 60 -5.71 -6.64 8.54
C LYS A 60 -4.63 -6.52 7.47
N THR A 61 -4.66 -7.39 6.47
CA THR A 61 -3.74 -7.35 5.32
C THR A 61 -3.91 -6.04 4.57
N ARG A 62 -5.15 -5.67 4.19
CA ARG A 62 -5.44 -4.37 3.57
C ARG A 62 -4.95 -3.22 4.44
N GLY A 63 -5.21 -3.25 5.74
CA GLY A 63 -4.78 -2.20 6.66
C GLY A 63 -3.24 -2.06 6.72
N LEU A 64 -2.50 -3.15 6.73
CA LEU A 64 -1.04 -3.12 6.68
C LEU A 64 -0.51 -2.62 5.33
N VAL A 65 -1.13 -3.03 4.22
CA VAL A 65 -0.72 -2.57 2.89
C VAL A 65 -0.98 -1.07 2.73
N VAL A 66 -2.19 -0.60 3.03
CA VAL A 66 -2.59 0.79 2.78
C VAL A 66 -2.02 1.73 3.84
N ASN A 67 -2.26 1.46 5.12
CA ASN A 67 -2.03 2.42 6.21
C ASN A 67 -0.66 2.25 6.88
N VAL A 68 0.18 1.33 6.41
CA VAL A 68 1.53 1.14 6.98
C VAL A 68 2.56 1.14 5.88
N ILE A 69 2.45 0.21 4.92
CA ILE A 69 3.39 0.12 3.80
C ILE A 69 3.20 1.34 2.88
N GLY A 70 1.95 1.64 2.48
CA GLY A 70 1.63 2.78 1.63
C GLY A 70 2.00 4.12 2.27
N GLU A 71 1.64 4.34 3.54
CA GLU A 71 2.02 5.57 4.26
C GLU A 71 3.55 5.74 4.37
N ALA A 72 4.28 4.68 4.75
CA ALA A 72 5.74 4.74 4.84
C ALA A 72 6.40 5.03 3.49
N GLU A 73 5.88 4.45 2.41
CA GLU A 73 6.37 4.71 1.04
C GLU A 73 6.09 6.16 0.62
N LYS A 74 4.88 6.68 0.89
CA LYS A 74 4.51 8.07 0.60
C LYS A 74 5.37 9.06 1.38
N GLU A 75 5.64 8.79 2.66
CA GLU A 75 6.56 9.61 3.49
C GLU A 75 7.99 9.64 2.93
N GLU A 76 8.53 8.48 2.54
CA GLU A 76 9.85 8.37 1.92
C GLU A 76 9.92 9.14 0.59
N LEU A 77 8.89 9.01 -0.23
CA LEU A 77 8.78 9.71 -1.51
C LEU A 77 8.70 11.22 -1.30
N VAL A 78 7.85 11.71 -0.38
CA VAL A 78 7.75 13.13 0.00
C VAL A 78 9.11 13.67 0.44
N ALA A 79 9.84 12.95 1.29
CA ALA A 79 11.17 13.37 1.75
C ALA A 79 12.16 13.51 0.57
N THR A 80 12.08 12.61 -0.41
CA THR A 80 12.90 12.64 -1.61
C THR A 80 12.56 13.84 -2.51
N LEU A 81 11.27 14.07 -2.77
CA LEU A 81 10.81 15.16 -3.65
C LEU A 81 11.08 16.56 -3.07
N LYS A 82 11.14 16.71 -1.75
CA LYS A 82 11.51 17.98 -1.10
C LYS A 82 12.94 18.44 -1.41
N THR A 83 13.82 17.53 -1.80
CA THR A 83 15.26 17.80 -2.00
C THR A 83 15.73 17.53 -3.43
N THR A 84 14.84 17.03 -4.30
CA THR A 84 15.17 16.58 -5.65
C THR A 84 14.27 17.28 -6.65
N LYS A 85 14.81 17.76 -7.77
CA LYS A 85 13.98 18.23 -8.88
C LYS A 85 13.24 17.05 -9.50
N PHE A 86 11.96 17.22 -9.78
CA PHE A 86 11.11 16.19 -10.36
C PHE A 86 10.18 16.80 -11.42
N SER A 87 9.66 15.93 -12.28
CA SER A 87 8.52 16.21 -13.16
C SER A 87 7.31 15.41 -12.69
N ILE A 88 6.12 15.89 -13.01
CA ILE A 88 4.85 15.19 -12.78
C ILE A 88 4.39 14.63 -14.13
N LEU A 89 3.99 13.37 -14.14
CA LEU A 89 3.30 12.73 -15.25
C LEU A 89 1.87 12.50 -14.79
N THR A 90 0.89 12.95 -15.59
CA THR A 90 -0.52 12.81 -15.27
C THR A 90 -1.25 12.24 -16.47
N ASP A 91 -2.16 11.30 -16.23
CA ASP A 91 -3.02 10.71 -17.25
C ASP A 91 -4.47 10.65 -16.75
N GLU A 92 -5.42 11.03 -17.61
CA GLU A 92 -6.86 11.00 -17.29
C GLU A 92 -7.44 9.66 -17.78
N SER A 93 -8.01 8.90 -16.85
CA SER A 93 -8.74 7.67 -17.15
C SER A 93 -10.22 7.88 -16.87
N THR A 94 -11.08 7.44 -17.80
CA THR A 94 -12.54 7.43 -17.62
C THR A 94 -12.99 6.00 -17.36
N ASP A 95 -13.57 5.74 -16.19
CA ASP A 95 -14.22 4.46 -15.94
C ASP A 95 -15.58 4.40 -16.65
N ILE A 96 -16.09 3.19 -16.90
CA ILE A 96 -17.41 2.93 -17.50
C ILE A 96 -18.54 3.59 -16.68
N SER A 97 -18.28 3.89 -15.40
CA SER A 97 -19.17 4.59 -14.47
C SER A 97 -19.20 6.14 -14.61
N ALA A 98 -18.55 6.71 -15.62
CA ALA A 98 -18.39 8.16 -15.84
C ALA A 98 -17.56 8.92 -14.76
N VAL A 99 -16.95 8.19 -13.82
CA VAL A 99 -15.95 8.76 -12.91
C VAL A 99 -14.64 8.98 -13.68
N LYS A 100 -14.18 10.22 -13.69
CA LYS A 100 -12.89 10.60 -14.26
C LYS A 100 -11.85 10.62 -13.16
N THR A 101 -10.79 9.87 -13.34
CA THR A 101 -9.68 9.75 -12.39
C THR A 101 -8.39 10.23 -13.04
N ALA A 102 -7.55 10.95 -12.27
CA ALA A 102 -6.22 11.36 -12.69
C ALA A 102 -5.19 10.47 -12.00
N ALA A 103 -4.44 9.70 -12.81
CA ALA A 103 -3.28 8.96 -12.34
C ALA A 103 -2.07 9.90 -12.27
N ILE A 104 -1.59 10.19 -11.06
CA ILE A 104 -0.46 11.09 -10.82
C ILE A 104 0.77 10.24 -10.52
N MET A 105 1.82 10.45 -11.31
CA MET A 105 3.13 9.86 -11.13
C MET A 105 4.19 10.96 -11.01
N VAL A 106 5.24 10.70 -10.24
CA VAL A 106 6.39 11.59 -10.11
C VAL A 106 7.62 10.95 -10.72
N GLN A 107 8.34 11.72 -11.52
CA GLN A 107 9.57 11.30 -12.19
C GLN A 107 10.75 12.11 -11.68
N TYR A 108 11.79 11.43 -11.19
CA TYR A 108 12.97 12.09 -10.60
C TYR A 108 14.23 11.25 -10.77
N TYR A 109 15.40 11.88 -10.62
CA TYR A 109 16.67 11.17 -10.58
C TYR A 109 16.87 10.53 -9.20
N CYS A 110 16.93 9.20 -9.14
CA CYS A 110 17.21 8.46 -7.93
C CYS A 110 18.71 8.12 -7.84
N PRO A 111 19.46 8.65 -6.84
CA PRO A 111 20.88 8.34 -6.68
C PRO A 111 21.16 6.86 -6.41
N VAL A 112 20.25 6.18 -5.71
CA VAL A 112 20.36 4.75 -5.38
C VAL A 112 20.23 3.89 -6.62
N ALA A 113 19.25 4.18 -7.48
CA ALA A 113 19.05 3.48 -8.75
C ALA A 113 20.03 3.95 -9.84
N LYS A 114 20.77 5.05 -9.61
CA LYS A 114 21.65 5.71 -10.58
C LYS A 114 20.95 6.02 -11.91
N GLY A 115 19.71 6.50 -11.81
CA GLY A 115 18.88 6.74 -12.99
C GLY A 115 17.59 7.48 -12.69
N ILE A 116 16.87 7.83 -13.76
CA ILE A 116 15.52 8.38 -13.66
C ILE A 116 14.56 7.25 -13.31
N VAL A 117 13.75 7.47 -12.27
CA VAL A 117 12.69 6.55 -11.85
C VAL A 117 11.36 7.27 -11.92
N VAL A 118 10.30 6.49 -12.13
CA VAL A 118 8.91 6.95 -12.05
C VAL A 118 8.26 6.22 -10.88
N ARG A 119 7.57 6.96 -10.02
CA ARG A 119 6.88 6.43 -8.84
C ARG A 119 5.44 6.92 -8.82
N HIS A 120 4.55 6.04 -8.39
CA HIS A 120 3.15 6.39 -8.18
C HIS A 120 3.03 7.40 -7.05
N TRP A 121 2.24 8.44 -7.26
CA TRP A 121 1.92 9.42 -6.24
C TRP A 121 0.52 9.20 -5.70
N GLU A 122 -0.48 9.24 -6.57
CA GLU A 122 -1.89 9.18 -6.21
C GLU A 122 -2.73 8.86 -7.43
N LEU A 123 -3.88 8.22 -7.20
CA LEU A 123 -4.99 8.17 -8.14
C LEU A 123 -6.11 8.97 -7.47
N ASP A 124 -6.48 10.09 -8.08
CA ASP A 124 -7.44 11.02 -7.49
C ASP A 124 -8.63 11.25 -8.42
N ASP A 125 -9.80 11.49 -7.84
CA ASP A 125 -11.02 11.77 -8.60
C ASP A 125 -10.97 13.22 -9.10
N ILE A 126 -11.23 13.43 -10.39
CA ILE A 126 -11.12 14.76 -11.03
C ILE A 126 -12.36 15.61 -10.73
N PHE A 127 -13.53 14.97 -10.64
CA PHE A 127 -14.81 15.61 -10.35
C PHE A 127 -15.42 14.96 -9.12
N THR A 128 -15.94 15.78 -8.21
CA THR A 128 -16.75 15.31 -7.08
C THR A 128 -18.24 15.35 -7.47
N GLU A 129 -19.10 14.59 -6.81
CA GLU A 129 -20.56 14.52 -7.10
C GLU A 129 -21.27 15.89 -7.11
N ASP A 130 -20.65 16.93 -6.55
CA ASP A 130 -21.14 18.32 -6.49
C ASP A 130 -20.68 19.24 -7.65
N ASP A 131 -19.99 18.71 -8.68
CA ASP A 131 -19.50 19.53 -9.80
C ASP A 131 -20.65 19.85 -10.81
N PRO A 132 -20.98 21.12 -11.07
CA PRO A 132 -22.13 21.51 -11.91
C PRO A 132 -22.00 21.13 -13.40
N GLU A 133 -20.88 20.56 -13.85
CA GLU A 133 -20.70 20.11 -15.23
C GLU A 133 -21.27 18.70 -15.52
N VAL A 134 -21.82 18.00 -14.53
CA VAL A 134 -22.44 16.67 -14.74
C VAL A 134 -23.83 16.78 -15.40
N ASP A 135 -24.49 17.94 -15.33
CA ASP A 135 -25.76 18.21 -16.03
C ASP A 135 -25.50 18.86 -17.40
N GLY A 136 -25.16 18.07 -18.42
CA GLY A 136 -24.97 18.71 -19.71
C GLY A 136 -24.73 17.90 -20.98
N TYR A 137 -24.65 16.57 -20.96
CA TYR A 137 -24.59 15.82 -22.24
C TYR A 137 -25.24 14.43 -22.07
N PHE A 138 -26.55 14.38 -22.31
CA PHE A 138 -27.22 13.18 -22.83
C PHE A 138 -27.03 13.12 -24.35
#